data_AF-A0AAU8RGV6-F1
#
_entry.id   AF-A0AAU8RGV6-F1
#
_cell.length_a   1.000
_cell.length_b   1.000
_cell.length_c   1.000
_cell.angle_alpha   90.00
_cell.angle_beta   90.00
_cell.angle_gamma   90.00
#
_symmetry.space_group_name_H-M   'P 1'
#
loop_
_entity.id
_entity.type
_entity.pdbx_description
1 polymer ?
#
loop_
_entity_poly.entity_id
_entity_poly.type
_entity_poly.pdbx_seq_one_letter_code
_entity_poly.pdbx_strand_id
1 'polypeptide(L)'
;MKNYMDRYEHYSKLFYEELKNRRDLDRAVNIPILVITTLIAFLTYIIEALDYKTGFFNLQIKEKIIMILVLIIFLFLILSIINVIKSYNNHLKGYNYEILGSNQEFENYREDLIEYKNNYGDEVEFNPEKKFKSELIKKIVFATDNNSEINIKRNHYLFLAKRHIVIALVLSFVTFITLVIEKI
;
A
#
# COMPACT_ATOMS: atom_id res chain seq x y z
N MET A 1 29.67 -18.42 20.88
CA MET A 1 28.83 -19.27 20.01
C MET A 1 27.99 -18.37 19.12
N LYS A 2 28.19 -18.39 17.80
CA LYS A 2 27.25 -17.72 16.87
C LYS A 2 25.94 -18.50 16.93
N ASN A 3 24.86 -17.84 17.34
CA ASN A 3 23.52 -18.42 17.34
C ASN A 3 23.07 -18.52 15.87
N TYR A 4 23.34 -19.65 15.22
CA TYR A 4 22.86 -19.91 13.88
C TYR A 4 21.36 -20.20 13.97
N MET A 5 20.56 -19.20 13.61
CA MET A 5 19.11 -19.34 13.51
C MET A 5 18.77 -20.44 12.51
N ASP A 6 17.86 -21.36 12.88
CA ASP A 6 17.45 -22.43 11.99
C ASP A 6 16.80 -21.84 10.74
N ARG A 7 17.08 -22.42 9.56
CA ARG A 7 16.58 -21.87 8.28
C ARG A 7 15.07 -21.68 8.27
N TYR A 8 14.32 -22.61 8.86
CA TYR A 8 12.87 -22.50 8.95
C TYR A 8 12.46 -21.30 9.81
N GLU A 9 13.10 -21.11 10.96
CA GLU A 9 12.83 -19.98 11.85
C GLU A 9 13.12 -18.64 11.14
N HIS A 10 14.24 -18.55 10.41
CA HIS A 10 14.62 -17.36 9.66
C HIS A 10 13.58 -16.99 8.61
N TYR A 11 13.17 -17.92 7.74
CA TYR A 11 12.19 -17.64 6.70
C TYR A 11 10.78 -17.42 7.26
N SER A 12 10.41 -18.13 8.32
CA SER A 12 9.13 -17.89 9.00
C SER A 12 9.06 -16.46 9.54
N LYS A 13 10.15 -15.97 10.15
CA LYS A 13 10.23 -14.58 10.62
C LYS A 13 10.01 -13.59 9.47
N LEU A 14 10.71 -13.76 8.34
CA LEU A 14 10.54 -12.89 7.17
C LEU A 14 9.10 -12.91 6.64
N PHE A 15 8.49 -14.08 6.56
CA PHE A 15 7.08 -14.22 6.15
C PHE A 15 6.13 -13.43 7.08
N TYR A 16 6.30 -13.55 8.41
CA TYR A 16 5.50 -12.80 9.36
C TYR A 16 5.74 -11.29 9.28
N GLU A 17 6.98 -10.86 9.03
CA GLU A 17 7.33 -9.47 8.77
C GLU A 17 6.61 -8.95 7.52
N GLU A 18 6.52 -9.74 6.43
CA GLU A 18 5.78 -9.33 5.23
C GLU A 18 4.26 -9.25 5.45
N LEU A 19 3.68 -10.15 6.24
CA LEU A 19 2.28 -10.04 6.66
C LEU A 19 2.03 -8.80 7.54
N LYS A 20 3.01 -8.43 8.37
CA LYS A 20 2.96 -7.19 9.13
C LYS A 20 3.05 -5.96 8.21
N ASN A 21 3.99 -5.96 7.25
CA ASN A 21 4.15 -4.89 6.25
C ASN A 21 2.85 -4.65 5.48
N ARG A 22 2.15 -5.73 5.08
CA ARG A 22 0.82 -5.63 4.46
C ARG A 22 -0.17 -4.83 5.32
N ARG A 23 -0.28 -5.17 6.61
CA ARG A 23 -1.18 -4.48 7.56
C ARG A 23 -0.77 -3.04 7.81
N ASP A 24 0.54 -2.78 7.84
CA ASP A 24 1.08 -1.42 8.00
C ASP A 24 0.71 -0.56 6.79
N LEU A 25 0.80 -1.12 5.58
CA LEU A 25 0.37 -0.47 4.35
C LEU A 25 -1.15 -0.23 4.31
N ASP A 26 -1.97 -1.17 4.76
CA ASP A 26 -3.42 -1.01 4.87
C ASP A 26 -3.77 0.20 5.76
N ARG A 27 -3.08 0.33 6.90
CA ARG A 27 -3.27 1.45 7.83
C ARG A 27 -2.75 2.77 7.28
N ALA A 28 -1.62 2.73 6.56
CA ALA A 28 -0.95 3.92 6.08
C ALA A 28 -1.72 4.68 4.98
N VAL A 29 -2.76 4.05 4.39
CA VAL A 29 -3.69 4.69 3.43
C VAL A 29 -4.63 5.70 4.10
N ASN A 30 -4.93 5.53 5.40
CA ASN A 30 -5.87 6.41 6.11
C ASN A 30 -5.39 7.86 6.19
N ILE A 31 -4.08 8.07 6.38
CA ILE A 31 -3.50 9.42 6.48
C ILE A 31 -3.69 10.21 5.17
N PRO A 32 -3.30 9.68 3.98
CA PRO A 32 -3.61 10.31 2.71
C PRO A 32 -5.08 10.67 2.53
N ILE A 33 -6.00 9.75 2.85
CA ILE A 33 -7.45 10.00 2.72
C ILE A 33 -7.87 11.18 3.58
N LEU A 34 -7.47 11.20 4.85
CA LEU A 34 -7.78 12.29 5.78
C LEU A 34 -7.29 13.64 5.24
N VAL A 35 -6.03 13.71 4.81
CA VAL A 35 -5.45 14.96 4.30
C VAL A 35 -6.13 15.42 3.01
N ILE A 36 -6.45 14.50 2.09
CA ILE A 36 -7.20 14.82 0.86
C ILE A 36 -8.58 15.40 1.22
N THR A 37 -9.32 14.77 2.13
CA THR A 37 -10.64 15.26 2.55
C THR A 37 -10.55 16.65 3.18
N THR A 38 -9.57 16.88 4.06
CA THR A 38 -9.34 18.21 4.66
C THR A 38 -8.99 19.26 3.60
N LEU A 39 -8.13 18.91 2.64
CA LEU A 39 -7.76 19.83 1.54
C LEU A 39 -8.95 20.16 0.66
N ILE A 40 -9.82 19.20 0.34
CA ILE A 40 -11.03 19.48 -0.44
C ILE A 40 -11.92 20.49 0.29
N ALA A 41 -12.18 20.28 1.58
CA ALA A 41 -12.96 21.22 2.39
C ALA A 41 -12.32 22.61 2.44
N PHE A 42 -11.00 22.68 2.60
CA PHE A 42 -10.25 23.94 2.59
C PHE A 42 -10.33 24.67 1.24
N LEU A 43 -10.25 23.93 0.12
CA LEU A 43 -10.39 24.50 -1.21
C LEU A 43 -11.81 24.98 -1.49
N THR A 44 -12.83 24.27 -1.00
CA THR A 44 -14.23 24.74 -1.08
C THR A 44 -14.38 26.09 -0.39
N TYR A 45 -13.79 26.27 0.79
CA TYR A 45 -13.79 27.57 1.48
C TYR A 45 -13.09 28.66 0.67
N ILE A 46 -11.93 28.38 0.05
CA ILE A 46 -11.25 29.34 -0.83
C ILE A 46 -12.14 29.73 -2.01
N ILE A 47 -12.80 28.76 -2.64
CA ILE A 47 -13.70 29.01 -3.78
C ILE A 47 -14.87 29.89 -3.34
N GLU A 48 -15.53 29.58 -2.22
CA GLU A 48 -16.65 30.39 -1.71
C GLU A 48 -16.26 31.83 -1.34
N ALA A 49 -14.98 32.06 -1.02
CA ALA A 49 -14.48 33.38 -0.67
C ALA A 49 -14.26 34.30 -1.88
N LEU A 50 -14.29 33.78 -3.12
CA LEU A 50 -14.12 34.57 -4.35
C LEU A 50 -15.45 35.23 -4.77
N ASP A 51 -15.41 36.50 -5.17
CA ASP A 51 -16.63 37.24 -5.57
C ASP A 51 -17.00 36.92 -7.04
N TYR A 52 -17.81 35.89 -7.23
CA TYR A 52 -18.28 35.46 -8.55
C TYR A 52 -19.44 36.29 -9.13
N LYS A 53 -19.83 37.42 -8.52
CA LYS A 53 -21.03 38.20 -8.91
C LYS A 53 -21.13 38.57 -10.39
N THR A 54 -20.02 38.63 -11.11
CA THR A 54 -19.97 39.01 -12.53
C THR A 54 -19.67 37.85 -13.49
N GLY A 55 -19.51 36.62 -12.99
CA GLY A 55 -19.19 35.44 -13.80
C GLY A 55 -17.69 35.30 -14.15
N PHE A 56 -17.26 34.08 -14.52
CA PHE A 56 -15.84 33.70 -14.69
C PHE A 56 -15.02 34.64 -15.58
N PHE A 57 -15.61 35.16 -16.67
CA PHE A 57 -14.88 36.01 -17.62
C PHE A 57 -14.61 37.42 -17.07
N ASN A 58 -15.44 37.89 -16.14
CA ASN A 58 -15.35 39.21 -15.52
C ASN A 58 -14.50 39.22 -14.24
N LEU A 59 -13.90 38.09 -13.88
CA LEU A 59 -12.94 38.01 -12.80
C LEU A 59 -11.70 38.86 -13.10
N GLN A 60 -11.19 39.51 -12.06
CA GLN A 60 -9.91 40.20 -12.06
C GLN A 60 -8.77 39.18 -12.32
N ILE A 61 -7.64 39.68 -12.83
CA ILE A 61 -6.46 38.84 -13.16
C ILE A 61 -6.03 37.99 -11.94
N LYS A 62 -6.15 38.52 -10.73
CA LYS A 62 -5.76 37.84 -9.49
C LYS A 62 -6.68 36.66 -9.15
N GLU A 63 -7.99 36.83 -9.24
CA GLU A 63 -8.97 35.76 -9.03
C GLU A 63 -8.78 34.63 -10.06
N LYS A 64 -8.43 34.99 -11.31
CA LYS A 64 -8.04 34.02 -12.34
C LYS A 64 -6.79 33.22 -11.95
N ILE A 65 -5.78 33.87 -11.36
CA ILE A 65 -4.57 33.19 -10.86
C ILE A 65 -4.93 32.22 -9.72
N ILE A 66 -5.71 32.67 -8.73
CA ILE A 66 -6.18 31.81 -7.62
C ILE A 66 -6.89 30.57 -8.16
N MET A 67 -7.79 30.76 -9.13
CA MET A 67 -8.54 29.65 -9.71
C MET A 67 -7.67 28.69 -10.52
N ILE A 68 -6.66 29.18 -11.26
CA ILE A 68 -5.67 28.32 -11.91
C ILE A 68 -4.91 27.50 -10.86
N LEU A 69 -4.47 28.11 -9.75
CA LEU A 69 -3.80 27.39 -8.67
C LEU A 69 -4.70 26.32 -8.05
N VAL A 70 -5.98 26.63 -7.79
CA VAL A 70 -6.98 25.68 -7.29
C VAL A 70 -7.14 24.50 -8.25
N LEU A 71 -7.22 24.74 -9.57
CA LEU A 71 -7.31 23.67 -10.57
C LEU A 71 -6.07 22.78 -10.58
N ILE A 72 -4.87 23.37 -10.46
CA ILE A 72 -3.62 22.61 -10.35
C ILE A 72 -3.61 21.77 -9.06
N ILE A 73 -4.08 22.32 -7.93
CA ILE A 73 -4.19 21.57 -6.67
C ILE A 73 -5.15 20.38 -6.85
N PHE A 74 -6.32 20.59 -7.45
CA PHE A 74 -7.27 19.50 -7.75
C PHE A 74 -6.64 18.41 -8.62
N LEU A 75 -5.85 18.78 -9.62
CA LEU A 75 -5.12 17.79 -10.43
C LEU A 75 -4.19 16.93 -9.57
N PHE A 76 -3.41 17.53 -8.67
CA PHE A 76 -2.55 16.79 -7.75
C PHE A 76 -3.35 15.92 -6.76
N LEU A 77 -4.50 16.40 -6.28
CA LEU A 77 -5.38 15.60 -5.44
C LEU A 77 -5.93 14.38 -6.19
N ILE A 78 -6.38 14.54 -7.44
CA ILE A 78 -6.83 13.42 -8.29
C ILE A 78 -5.69 12.41 -8.51
N LEU A 79 -4.49 12.87 -8.84
CA LEU A 79 -3.31 12.00 -8.97
C LEU A 79 -3.02 11.25 -7.66
N SER A 80 -3.19 11.91 -6.50
CA SER A 80 -3.04 11.26 -5.20
C SER A 80 -4.10 10.18 -4.98
N ILE A 81 -5.38 10.50 -5.22
CA ILE A 81 -6.51 9.56 -5.08
C ILE A 81 -6.28 8.31 -5.94
N ILE A 82 -5.88 8.48 -7.20
CA ILE A 82 -5.59 7.35 -8.09
C ILE A 82 -4.49 6.45 -7.50
N ASN A 83 -3.42 7.04 -6.96
CA ASN A 83 -2.33 6.28 -6.37
C ASN A 83 -2.72 5.62 -5.03
N VAL A 84 -3.58 6.25 -4.23
CA VAL A 84 -4.17 5.62 -3.04
C VAL A 84 -4.99 4.40 -3.43
N ILE A 85 -5.86 4.52 -4.42
CA ILE A 85 -6.68 3.39 -4.92
C ILE A 85 -5.80 2.25 -5.45
N LYS A 86 -4.73 2.58 -6.19
CA LYS A 86 -3.74 1.60 -6.64
C LYS A 86 -3.08 0.88 -5.47
N SER A 87 -2.57 1.63 -4.49
CA SER A 87 -1.88 1.09 -3.31
C SER A 87 -2.80 0.20 -2.46
N TYR A 88 -4.06 0.59 -2.30
CA TYR A 88 -5.01 -0.13 -1.45
C TYR A 88 -5.56 -1.39 -2.14
N ASN A 89 -6.04 -1.26 -3.38
CA ASN A 89 -6.86 -2.31 -3.99
C ASN A 89 -6.53 -2.60 -5.46
N ASN A 90 -5.36 -2.21 -5.97
CA ASN A 90 -4.92 -2.49 -7.34
C ASN A 90 -6.01 -2.19 -8.41
N HIS A 91 -6.58 -0.99 -8.38
CA HIS A 91 -7.75 -0.63 -9.22
C HIS A 91 -8.99 -1.50 -9.00
N LEU A 92 -9.32 -1.81 -7.75
CA LEU A 92 -10.46 -2.64 -7.34
C LEU A 92 -10.33 -4.14 -7.63
N LYS A 93 -9.20 -4.59 -8.21
CA LYS A 93 -8.95 -6.01 -8.49
C LYS A 93 -8.55 -6.79 -7.24
N GLY A 94 -8.06 -6.12 -6.21
CA GLY A 94 -7.40 -6.77 -5.09
C GLY A 94 -5.96 -7.15 -5.40
N TYR A 95 -5.24 -7.48 -4.34
CA TYR A 95 -3.91 -8.07 -4.38
C TYR A 95 -4.00 -9.52 -3.94
N ASN A 96 -3.43 -10.42 -4.74
CA ASN A 96 -3.38 -11.85 -4.46
C ASN A 96 -2.17 -12.14 -3.57
N TYR A 97 -2.36 -11.98 -2.26
CA TYR A 97 -1.36 -12.38 -1.29
C TYR A 97 -1.39 -13.89 -1.13
N GLU A 98 -0.20 -14.48 -1.13
CA GLU A 98 -0.02 -15.88 -0.80
C GLU A 98 -0.14 -16.04 0.71
N ILE A 99 -0.97 -16.98 1.12
CA ILE A 99 -1.07 -17.45 2.49
C ILE A 99 -0.53 -18.87 2.55
N LEU A 100 -0.03 -19.25 3.72
CA LEU A 100 0.26 -20.66 3.95
C LEU A 100 -1.06 -21.43 3.98
N GLY A 101 -1.01 -22.67 3.49
CA GLY A 101 -2.13 -23.60 3.57
C GLY A 101 -2.58 -23.85 5.02
N SER A 102 -3.67 -24.59 5.17
CA SER A 102 -4.18 -24.90 6.50
C SER A 102 -3.26 -25.88 7.25
N ASN A 103 -3.30 -25.84 8.59
CA ASN A 103 -2.56 -26.80 9.41
C ASN A 103 -2.97 -28.25 9.09
N GLN A 104 -4.25 -28.48 8.76
CA GLN A 104 -4.74 -29.81 8.37
C GLN A 104 -4.13 -30.26 7.03
N GLU A 105 -4.01 -29.37 6.04
CA GLU A 105 -3.34 -29.69 4.77
C GLU A 105 -1.87 -30.06 4.98
N PHE A 106 -1.19 -29.36 5.88
CA PHE A 106 0.19 -29.70 6.23
C PHE A 106 0.30 -31.03 6.96
N GLU A 107 -0.61 -31.31 7.90
CA GLU A 107 -0.58 -32.57 8.64
C GLU A 107 -0.91 -33.76 7.73
N ASN A 108 -1.94 -33.65 6.89
CA ASN A 108 -2.27 -34.68 5.90
C ASN A 108 -1.06 -34.95 4.99
N TYR A 109 -0.40 -33.90 4.49
CA TYR A 109 0.80 -34.06 3.67
C TYR A 109 1.95 -34.75 4.41
N ARG A 110 2.12 -34.48 5.71
CA ARG A 110 3.12 -35.14 6.55
C ARG A 110 2.79 -36.62 6.71
N GLU A 111 1.54 -36.95 6.97
CA GLU A 111 1.05 -38.33 7.09
C GLU A 111 1.22 -39.10 5.77
N ASP A 112 0.88 -38.50 4.63
CA ASP A 112 1.06 -39.08 3.29
C ASP A 112 2.54 -39.45 3.03
N LEU A 113 3.49 -38.61 3.46
CA LEU A 113 4.93 -38.89 3.34
C LEU A 113 5.37 -40.08 4.21
N ILE A 114 4.78 -40.23 5.39
CA ILE A 114 5.06 -41.35 6.30
C ILE A 114 4.46 -42.63 5.73
N GLU A 115 3.22 -42.60 5.28
CA GLU A 115 2.54 -43.73 4.66
C GLU A 115 3.30 -44.21 3.42
N TYR A 116 3.72 -43.27 2.56
CA TYR A 116 4.53 -43.58 1.39
C TYR A 116 5.84 -44.29 1.77
N LYS A 117 6.57 -43.79 2.79
CA LYS A 117 7.79 -44.44 3.26
C LYS A 117 7.53 -45.82 3.85
N ASN A 118 6.40 -46.02 4.54
CA ASN A 118 6.03 -47.32 5.10
C ASN A 118 5.67 -48.35 4.01
N ASN A 119 4.98 -47.93 2.95
CA ASN A 119 4.54 -48.80 1.87
C ASN A 119 5.68 -49.28 0.96
N TYR A 120 6.73 -48.47 0.80
CA TYR A 120 7.86 -48.77 -0.09
C TYR A 120 9.18 -49.05 0.65
N GLY A 121 9.18 -48.97 1.99
CA GLY A 121 10.30 -49.38 2.83
C GLY A 121 11.63 -48.70 2.46
N ASP A 122 12.71 -49.49 2.46
CA ASP A 122 14.08 -49.01 2.20
C ASP A 122 14.35 -48.63 0.73
N GLU A 123 13.44 -48.92 -0.19
CA GLU A 123 13.57 -48.52 -1.61
C GLU A 123 13.48 -46.99 -1.79
N VAL A 124 12.92 -46.29 -0.79
CA VAL A 124 12.73 -44.84 -0.80
C VAL A 124 13.74 -44.16 0.13
N GLU A 125 14.77 -43.54 -0.44
CA GLU A 125 15.84 -42.89 0.34
C GLU A 125 15.49 -41.45 0.75
N PHE A 126 14.42 -41.26 1.53
CA PHE A 126 14.19 -39.99 2.23
C PHE A 126 13.63 -40.17 3.64
N ASN A 127 13.89 -39.19 4.50
CA ASN A 127 13.28 -39.07 5.82
C ASN A 127 12.02 -38.18 5.70
N PRO A 128 10.81 -38.68 6.02
CA PRO A 128 9.56 -37.94 5.88
C PRO A 128 9.56 -36.57 6.55
N GLU A 129 10.05 -36.47 7.79
CA GLU A 129 10.12 -35.22 8.53
C GLU A 129 11.06 -34.20 7.88
N LYS A 130 12.22 -34.64 7.39
CA LYS A 130 13.14 -33.76 6.66
C LYS A 130 12.55 -33.28 5.34
N LYS A 131 11.84 -34.16 4.61
CA LYS A 131 11.17 -33.82 3.36
C LYS A 131 10.03 -32.82 3.60
N PHE A 132 9.18 -33.09 4.58
CA PHE A 132 8.12 -32.20 5.04
C PHE A 132 8.68 -30.81 5.38
N LYS A 133 9.69 -30.74 6.27
CA LYS A 133 10.32 -29.46 6.65
C LYS A 133 10.90 -28.73 5.44
N SER A 134 11.53 -29.44 4.50
CA SER A 134 12.08 -28.83 3.29
C SER A 134 11.01 -28.24 2.38
N GLU A 135 9.88 -28.93 2.18
CA GLU A 135 8.79 -28.42 1.34
C GLU A 135 8.05 -27.26 2.02
N LEU A 136 7.90 -27.31 3.35
CA LEU A 136 7.36 -26.21 4.12
C LEU A 136 8.22 -24.94 3.98
N ILE A 137 9.54 -25.07 4.11
CA ILE A 137 10.47 -23.94 3.89
C ILE A 137 10.30 -23.36 2.48
N LYS A 138 10.19 -24.21 1.44
CA LYS A 138 9.98 -23.73 0.06
C LYS A 138 8.67 -22.95 -0.08
N LYS A 139 7.58 -23.45 0.49
CA LYS A 139 6.28 -22.74 0.48
C LYS A 139 6.37 -21.39 1.19
N ILE A 140 7.08 -21.31 2.32
CA ILE A 140 7.30 -20.04 3.05
C ILE A 140 8.09 -19.05 2.19
N VAL A 141 9.19 -19.50 1.56
CA VAL A 141 10.00 -18.65 0.68
C VAL A 141 9.16 -18.13 -0.48
N PHE A 142 8.45 -19.00 -1.18
CA PHE A 142 7.57 -18.62 -2.29
C PHE A 142 6.53 -17.57 -1.88
N ALA A 143 5.83 -17.81 -0.75
CA ALA A 143 4.82 -16.88 -0.27
C ALA A 143 5.43 -15.54 0.15
N THR A 144 6.63 -15.55 0.76
CA THR A 144 7.36 -14.35 1.16
C THR A 144 7.76 -13.52 -0.04
N ASP A 145 8.33 -14.14 -1.07
CA ASP A 145 8.79 -13.45 -2.28
C ASP A 145 7.62 -12.77 -3.00
N ASN A 146 6.53 -13.50 -3.25
CA ASN A 146 5.33 -12.94 -3.90
C ASN A 146 4.71 -11.79 -3.07
N ASN A 147 4.60 -11.97 -1.76
CA ASN A 147 4.03 -10.94 -0.88
C ASN A 147 4.92 -9.69 -0.81
N SER A 148 6.24 -9.87 -0.83
CA SER A 148 7.21 -8.77 -0.81
C SER A 148 7.11 -7.93 -2.09
N GLU A 149 7.03 -8.55 -3.27
CA GLU A 149 6.84 -7.83 -4.54
C GLU A 149 5.57 -6.98 -4.53
N ILE A 150 4.47 -7.54 -4.00
CA ILE A 150 3.21 -6.82 -3.82
C ILE A 150 3.40 -5.63 -2.86
N ASN A 151 4.00 -5.85 -1.69
CA ASN A 151 4.21 -4.81 -0.69
C ASN A 151 5.09 -3.68 -1.22
N ILE A 152 6.16 -3.98 -1.97
CA ILE A 152 7.03 -3.00 -2.63
C ILE A 152 6.20 -2.13 -3.58
N LYS A 153 5.39 -2.75 -4.45
CA LYS A 153 4.54 -2.03 -5.40
C LYS A 153 3.53 -1.12 -4.70
N ARG A 154 2.88 -1.62 -3.63
CA ARG A 154 1.92 -0.86 -2.83
C ARG A 154 2.58 0.34 -2.14
N ASN A 155 3.75 0.12 -1.56
CA ASN A 155 4.53 1.17 -0.91
C ASN A 155 4.94 2.27 -1.91
N HIS A 156 5.34 1.89 -3.12
CA HIS A 156 5.66 2.84 -4.18
C HIS A 156 4.47 3.74 -4.54
N TYR A 157 3.27 3.18 -4.75
CA TYR A 157 2.08 4.00 -5.01
C TYR A 157 1.72 4.89 -3.83
N LEU A 158 1.88 4.41 -2.59
CA LEU A 158 1.62 5.21 -1.40
C LEU A 158 2.60 6.39 -1.28
N PHE A 159 3.87 6.16 -1.60
CA PHE A 159 4.87 7.22 -1.70
C PHE A 159 4.48 8.26 -2.75
N LEU A 160 4.06 7.84 -3.95
CA LEU A 160 3.59 8.76 -4.99
C LEU A 160 2.37 9.55 -4.53
N ALA A 161 1.38 8.93 -3.88
CA ALA A 161 0.22 9.62 -3.32
C ALA A 161 0.63 10.71 -2.33
N LYS A 162 1.48 10.37 -1.36
CA LYS A 162 2.03 11.32 -0.37
C LYS A 162 2.78 12.46 -1.04
N ARG A 163 3.58 12.18 -2.08
CA ARG A 163 4.30 13.22 -2.84
C ARG A 163 3.34 14.22 -3.47
N HIS A 164 2.27 13.76 -4.13
CA HIS A 164 1.28 14.67 -4.71
C HIS A 164 0.51 15.48 -3.65
N ILE A 165 0.23 14.88 -2.48
CA ILE A 165 -0.36 15.59 -1.33
C ILE A 165 0.55 16.70 -0.84
N VAL A 166 1.85 16.45 -0.68
CA VAL A 166 2.81 17.48 -0.24
C VAL A 166 2.84 18.66 -1.21
N ILE A 167 2.85 18.38 -2.53
CA ILE A 167 2.77 19.43 -3.55
C ILE A 167 1.45 20.21 -3.42
N ALA A 168 0.32 19.51 -3.28
CA ALA A 168 -1.00 20.12 -3.11
C ALA A 168 -1.07 21.00 -1.85
N LEU A 169 -0.47 20.58 -0.73
CA LEU A 169 -0.39 21.35 0.52
C LEU A 169 0.38 22.66 0.32
N VAL A 170 1.57 22.59 -0.30
CA VAL A 170 2.39 23.79 -0.57
C VAL A 170 1.64 24.76 -1.47
N LEU A 171 1.03 24.27 -2.55
CA LEU A 171 0.24 25.12 -3.45
C LEU A 171 -0.99 25.71 -2.75
N SER A 172 -1.66 24.94 -1.89
CA SER A 172 -2.81 25.42 -1.11
C SER A 172 -2.42 26.56 -0.18
N PHE A 173 -1.24 26.46 0.46
CA PHE A 173 -0.70 27.52 1.30
C PHE A 173 -0.38 28.79 0.51
N VAL A 174 0.28 28.66 -0.65
CA VAL A 174 0.54 29.80 -1.56
C VAL A 174 -0.77 30.44 -2.03
N THR A 175 -1.76 29.63 -2.38
CA THR A 175 -3.10 30.09 -2.80
C THR A 175 -3.78 30.88 -1.68
N PHE A 176 -3.70 30.38 -0.44
CA PHE A 176 -4.27 31.05 0.72
C PHE A 176 -3.61 32.39 1.01
N ILE A 177 -2.28 32.48 1.00
CA ILE A 177 -1.57 33.76 1.16
C ILE A 177 -2.02 34.76 0.09
N THR A 178 -2.14 34.32 -1.16
CA THR A 178 -2.58 35.16 -2.28
C THR A 178 -3.98 35.73 -2.04
N LEU A 179 -4.90 34.93 -1.51
CA LEU A 179 -6.26 35.35 -1.15
C LEU A 179 -6.28 36.33 0.05
N VAL A 180 -5.43 36.11 1.07
CA VAL A 180 -5.41 36.99 2.26
C VAL A 180 -4.85 38.37 1.93
N ILE A 181 -3.79 38.45 1.13
CA ILE A 181 -3.20 39.72 0.68
C ILE A 181 -4.23 40.56 -0.11
N GLU A 182 -5.22 39.92 -0.75
CA GLU A 182 -6.31 40.63 -1.43
C GLU A 182 -7.26 41.36 -0.47
N LYS A 183 -7.47 40.81 0.73
CA LYS A 183 -8.44 41.33 1.72
C LYS A 183 -7.85 42.41 2.64
N ILE A 184 -6.54 42.66 2.58
CA ILE A 184 -5.82 43.71 3.32
C ILE A 184 -5.68 44.93 2.40
#